data_AF-A0A3B8ME63-F1
#
_entry.id   AF-A0A3B8ME63-F1
#
_cell.length_a   1.000
_cell.length_b   1.000
_cell.length_c   1.000
_cell.angle_alpha   90.00
_cell.angle_beta   90.00
_cell.angle_gamma   90.00
#
_symmetry.space_group_name_H-M   'P 1'
#
loop_
_entity.id
_entity.type
_entity.pdbx_description
1 polymer ?
#
loop_
_entity_poly.entity_id
_entity_poly.type
_entity_poly.pdbx_seq_one_letter_code
_entity_poly.pdbx_strand_id
1 'polypeptide(L)'
;MTKTVSKQKTPTSGIQEAVDSLSGKGGRVRIPAGRWHLTRSVWVPSNVSLVGDGPATVLYISPVKVAVLAKDVRKGGRVLTLKGKVPFVAGQEIGIRDDQRGGWWGTHGIVEQIDGRQITLSAKFNRALYAKDKATAISLFPAITAEDETDLSLSNFTIQGPRRYKGKWWDFTYSAIHLVLCRRARVMNVTVFDWPSDGIGVQRGADVQVSQCQAHSCAGHGFHPGTGLARSVWSQNIGVGNGGDGFFFCARVHHSTCSDSVFSENGLAGIGGVARGGDHHNIISDNVCSYNQKWGIEATRGDEQVITGNLILSNSQEKAGAYPGIRLHDMERNVVTGNRLADDQDKPTQTQGIFESGETDYNLISNNLCTGMAEGVVLVGPHSRAEGNLL
;
A
#
# COMPACT_ATOMS: atom_id res chain seq x y z
N MET A 1 -4.27 29.44 8.41
CA MET A 1 -4.57 29.31 9.85
C MET A 1 -3.83 28.08 10.37
N THR A 2 -3.28 28.13 11.59
CA THR A 2 -2.64 26.97 12.22
C THR A 2 -3.36 26.63 13.53
N LYS A 3 -3.69 25.36 13.73
CA LYS A 3 -4.20 24.80 14.98
C LYS A 3 -3.18 23.81 15.52
N THR A 4 -2.93 23.84 16.83
CA THR A 4 -2.11 22.81 17.48
C THR A 4 -3.04 21.88 18.25
N VAL A 5 -2.91 20.57 18.02
CA VAL A 5 -3.74 19.56 18.68
C VAL A 5 -3.46 19.58 20.19
N SER A 6 -4.55 19.64 20.96
CA SER A 6 -4.52 19.33 22.39
C SER A 6 -5.00 17.90 22.58
N LYS A 7 -4.34 17.15 23.46
CA LYS A 7 -4.70 15.75 23.70
C LYS A 7 -6.05 15.67 24.41
N GLN A 8 -7.00 14.98 23.80
CA GLN A 8 -8.35 14.80 24.32
C GLN A 8 -8.70 13.31 24.43
N LYS A 9 -9.68 12.98 25.28
CA LYS A 9 -10.24 11.63 25.39
C LYS A 9 -11.32 11.41 24.33
N THR A 10 -10.94 11.54 23.07
CA THR A 10 -11.80 11.30 21.90
C THR A 10 -11.25 10.15 21.05
N PRO A 11 -12.06 9.55 20.16
CA PRO A 11 -11.60 8.46 19.28
C PRO A 11 -10.38 8.77 18.41
N THR A 12 -10.05 10.05 18.20
CA THR A 12 -8.87 10.49 17.43
C THR A 12 -7.88 11.32 18.25
N SER A 13 -7.99 11.24 19.59
CA SER A 13 -7.12 11.97 20.53
C SER A 13 -7.09 13.50 20.35
N GLY A 14 -8.17 14.12 19.86
CA GLY A 14 -8.26 15.56 19.60
C GLY A 14 -7.88 15.98 18.18
N ILE A 15 -7.40 15.06 17.33
CA ILE A 15 -6.88 15.38 16.00
C ILE A 15 -8.02 15.76 15.06
N GLN A 16 -9.07 14.93 14.97
CA GLN A 16 -10.23 15.23 14.13
C GLN A 16 -10.90 16.52 14.61
N GLU A 17 -11.02 16.71 15.92
CA GLU A 17 -11.61 17.92 16.49
C GLU A 17 -10.83 19.19 16.11
N ALA A 18 -9.50 19.11 16.01
CA ALA A 18 -8.68 20.21 15.53
C ALA A 18 -8.87 20.47 14.02
N VAL A 19 -9.00 19.42 13.21
CA VAL A 19 -9.34 19.51 11.78
C VAL A 19 -10.70 20.18 11.60
N ASP A 20 -11.73 19.69 12.29
CA ASP A 20 -13.10 20.18 12.23
C ASP A 20 -13.22 21.64 12.72
N SER A 21 -12.28 22.10 13.55
CA SER A 21 -12.23 23.48 14.05
C SER A 21 -11.62 24.50 13.05
N LEU A 22 -11.09 24.04 11.92
CA LEU A 22 -10.60 24.91 10.87
C LEU A 22 -11.77 25.59 10.15
N SER A 23 -11.53 26.79 9.63
CA SER A 23 -12.47 27.42 8.70
C SER A 23 -12.58 26.60 7.41
N GLY A 24 -13.67 26.76 6.64
CA GLY A 24 -13.81 26.13 5.32
C GLY A 24 -12.73 26.46 4.29
N LYS A 25 -11.83 27.43 4.57
CA LYS A 25 -10.63 27.71 3.76
C LYS A 25 -9.45 26.75 4.03
N GLY A 26 -9.61 25.81 4.96
CA GLY A 26 -8.54 24.89 5.37
C GLY A 26 -7.50 25.53 6.28
N GLY A 27 -6.33 24.89 6.37
CA GLY A 27 -5.25 25.30 7.26
C GLY A 27 -4.34 24.16 7.69
N ARG A 28 -3.41 24.47 8.60
CA ARG A 28 -2.48 23.51 9.16
C ARG A 28 -2.95 23.03 10.53
N VAL A 29 -2.98 21.72 10.74
CA VAL A 29 -3.12 21.08 12.05
C VAL A 29 -1.77 20.49 12.44
N ARG A 30 -1.14 21.07 13.47
CA ARG A 30 0.09 20.54 14.06
C ARG A 30 -0.25 19.53 15.14
N ILE A 31 0.29 18.32 15.03
CA ILE A 31 0.22 17.27 16.05
C ILE A 31 1.55 17.23 16.80
N PRO A 32 1.64 17.76 18.03
CA PRO A 32 2.89 17.78 18.78
C PRO A 32 3.49 16.38 18.97
N ALA A 33 4.80 16.34 19.22
CA ALA A 33 5.49 15.14 19.66
C ALA A 33 4.73 14.46 20.82
N GLY A 34 4.61 13.14 20.76
CA GLY A 34 3.83 12.35 21.70
C GLY A 34 3.10 11.19 21.04
N ARG A 35 2.38 10.42 21.88
CA ARG A 35 1.60 9.26 21.42
C ARG A 35 0.12 9.57 21.40
N TRP A 36 -0.51 9.36 20.25
CA TRP A 36 -1.90 9.70 19.94
C TRP A 36 -2.65 8.42 19.58
N HIS A 37 -3.58 8.00 20.44
CA HIS A 37 -4.32 6.76 20.25
C HIS A 37 -5.49 6.99 19.31
N LEU A 38 -5.62 6.15 18.29
CA LEU A 38 -6.73 6.16 17.36
C LEU A 38 -7.61 4.93 17.60
N THR A 39 -8.92 5.16 17.62
CA THR A 39 -9.95 4.12 17.54
C THR A 39 -10.90 4.35 16.35
N ARG A 40 -10.63 5.37 15.54
CA ARG A 40 -11.22 5.61 14.22
C ARG A 40 -10.27 6.44 13.36
N SER A 41 -10.53 6.49 12.06
CA SER A 41 -9.77 7.27 11.09
C SER A 41 -9.81 8.77 11.38
N VAL A 42 -8.72 9.47 11.11
CA VAL A 42 -8.72 10.92 10.92
C VAL A 42 -9.02 11.21 9.45
N TRP A 43 -10.08 11.96 9.20
CA TRP A 43 -10.51 12.43 7.89
C TRP A 43 -9.87 13.79 7.60
N VAL A 44 -9.16 13.88 6.47
CA VAL A 44 -8.44 15.10 6.08
C VAL A 44 -9.10 15.72 4.84
N PRO A 45 -9.80 16.86 5.00
CA PRO A 45 -10.50 17.50 3.88
C PRO A 45 -9.55 18.35 3.03
N SER A 46 -10.10 18.89 1.94
CA SER A 46 -9.38 19.78 1.04
C SER A 46 -8.73 20.96 1.75
N ASN A 47 -7.56 21.39 1.26
CA ASN A 47 -6.78 22.53 1.78
C ASN A 47 -6.27 22.34 3.23
N VAL A 48 -6.27 21.11 3.76
CA VAL A 48 -5.76 20.81 5.11
C VAL A 48 -4.40 20.15 5.07
N SER A 49 -3.51 20.64 5.94
CA SER A 49 -2.18 20.08 6.16
C SER A 49 -2.06 19.51 7.56
N LEU A 50 -1.93 18.19 7.68
CA LEU A 50 -1.65 17.50 8.94
C LEU A 50 -0.14 17.33 9.11
N VAL A 51 0.44 17.92 10.16
CA VAL A 51 1.89 17.99 10.34
C VAL A 51 2.29 17.58 11.75
N GLY A 52 3.16 16.59 11.90
CA GLY A 52 3.76 16.25 13.18
C GLY A 52 5.09 16.94 13.46
N ASP A 53 5.71 16.63 14.59
CA ASP A 53 7.04 17.08 14.99
C ASP A 53 8.13 16.04 14.63
N GLY A 54 7.95 15.35 13.50
CA GLY A 54 8.83 14.29 13.03
C GLY A 54 8.51 12.93 13.67
N PRO A 55 9.49 12.00 13.74
CA PRO A 55 9.27 10.63 14.22
C PRO A 55 8.70 10.53 15.65
N ALA A 56 8.87 11.58 16.46
CA ALA A 56 8.36 11.65 17.83
C ALA A 56 6.83 11.85 17.92
N THR A 57 6.16 12.28 16.84
CA THR A 57 4.69 12.27 16.75
C THR A 57 4.24 10.89 16.29
N VAL A 58 3.64 10.11 17.20
CA VAL A 58 3.25 8.72 16.94
C VAL A 58 1.73 8.56 17.04
N LEU A 59 1.09 8.29 15.91
CA LEU A 59 -0.30 7.84 15.83
C LEU A 59 -0.33 6.32 15.97
N TYR A 60 -1.15 5.76 16.86
CA TYR A 60 -1.14 4.31 17.07
C TYR A 60 -2.53 3.73 17.34
N ILE A 61 -2.70 2.46 17.01
CA ILE A 61 -3.90 1.68 17.30
C ILE A 61 -3.61 0.59 18.34
N SER A 62 -4.66 0.16 19.04
CA SER A 62 -4.61 -1.00 19.94
C SER A 62 -4.54 -2.31 19.14
N PRO A 63 -4.16 -3.45 19.79
CA PRO A 63 -4.28 -4.76 19.19
C PRO A 63 -5.66 -5.01 18.58
N VAL A 64 -5.66 -5.50 17.35
CA VAL A 64 -6.88 -5.67 16.55
C VAL A 64 -7.76 -6.76 17.15
N LYS A 65 -9.06 -6.44 17.30
CA LYS A 65 -10.09 -7.36 17.77
C LYS A 65 -10.90 -7.84 16.57
N VAL A 66 -11.24 -9.13 16.56
CA VAL A 66 -12.02 -9.77 15.49
C VAL A 66 -13.23 -10.46 16.10
N ALA A 67 -14.39 -10.37 15.46
CA ALA A 67 -15.59 -11.10 15.82
C ALA A 67 -16.34 -11.60 14.58
N VAL A 68 -16.86 -12.83 14.63
CA VAL A 68 -17.61 -13.44 13.54
C VAL A 68 -19.08 -13.07 13.64
N LEU A 69 -19.73 -12.83 12.50
CA LEU A 69 -21.18 -12.58 12.45
C LEU A 69 -21.97 -13.85 12.80
N ALA A 70 -23.04 -13.69 13.57
CA ALA A 70 -23.97 -14.76 13.93
C ALA A 70 -25.15 -14.87 12.96
N LYS A 71 -25.45 -13.81 12.21
CA LYS A 71 -26.57 -13.73 11.26
C LYS A 71 -26.11 -13.02 9.99
N ASP A 72 -26.76 -13.38 8.89
CA ASP A 72 -26.57 -12.71 7.60
C ASP A 72 -27.03 -11.25 7.69
N VAL A 73 -26.39 -10.39 6.90
CA VAL A 73 -26.80 -8.99 6.73
C VAL A 73 -27.13 -8.73 5.27
N ARG A 74 -28.11 -7.85 5.04
CA ARG A 74 -28.53 -7.43 3.70
C ARG A 74 -27.83 -6.14 3.31
N LYS A 75 -27.56 -5.99 2.01
CA LYS A 75 -27.13 -4.71 1.42
C LYS A 75 -28.06 -3.59 1.87
N GLY A 76 -27.51 -2.44 2.23
CA GLY A 76 -28.26 -1.26 2.68
C GLY A 76 -28.66 -1.28 4.15
N GLY A 77 -28.57 -2.43 4.82
CA GLY A 77 -28.75 -2.54 6.27
C GLY A 77 -27.60 -1.88 7.05
N ARG A 78 -27.79 -1.66 8.34
CA ARG A 78 -26.81 -1.04 9.24
C ARG A 78 -26.55 -1.83 10.53
N VAL A 79 -27.34 -2.88 10.76
CA VAL A 79 -27.29 -3.68 11.98
C VAL A 79 -26.66 -5.03 11.68
N LEU A 80 -25.65 -5.40 12.46
CA LEU A 80 -25.07 -6.73 12.46
C LEU A 80 -25.24 -7.39 13.82
N THR A 81 -25.26 -8.72 13.85
CA THR A 81 -25.27 -9.50 15.10
C THR A 81 -24.00 -10.34 15.16
N LEU A 82 -23.25 -10.26 16.27
CA LEU A 82 -22.02 -11.02 16.46
C LEU A 82 -22.25 -12.36 17.19
N LYS A 83 -21.34 -13.31 16.97
CA LYS A 83 -21.19 -14.50 17.81
C LYS A 83 -20.48 -14.10 19.10
N GLY A 84 -21.06 -14.46 20.25
CA GLY A 84 -20.48 -14.17 21.56
C GLY A 84 -20.57 -12.70 21.97
N LYS A 85 -19.69 -12.30 22.91
CA LYS A 85 -19.63 -10.95 23.47
C LYS A 85 -19.06 -9.96 22.43
N VAL A 86 -19.68 -8.79 22.31
CA VAL A 86 -19.19 -7.70 21.45
C VAL A 86 -17.86 -7.16 21.99
N PRO A 87 -16.76 -7.20 21.21
CA PRO A 87 -15.45 -6.76 21.68
C PRO A 87 -15.16 -5.27 21.39
N PHE A 88 -16.09 -4.58 20.74
CA PHE A 88 -15.99 -3.18 20.30
C PHE A 88 -16.71 -2.23 21.26
N VAL A 89 -16.50 -0.91 21.08
CA VAL A 89 -17.15 0.15 21.89
C VAL A 89 -17.79 1.20 20.99
N ALA A 90 -18.78 1.94 21.50
CA ALA A 90 -19.38 3.05 20.77
C ALA A 90 -18.34 4.13 20.41
N GLY A 91 -18.46 4.70 19.22
CA GLY A 91 -17.51 5.66 18.63
C GLY A 91 -16.27 5.04 17.97
N GLN A 92 -16.06 3.73 18.08
CA GLN A 92 -14.99 3.01 17.41
C GLN A 92 -15.34 2.73 15.95
N GLU A 93 -14.37 2.86 15.05
CA GLU A 93 -14.51 2.39 13.67
C GLU A 93 -14.18 0.91 13.55
N ILE A 94 -14.99 0.19 12.78
CA ILE A 94 -14.80 -1.21 12.48
C ILE A 94 -14.98 -1.48 10.98
N GLY A 95 -14.22 -2.44 10.50
CA GLY A 95 -14.37 -3.04 9.18
C GLY A 95 -15.23 -4.29 9.20
N ILE A 96 -15.92 -4.56 8.10
CA ILE A 96 -16.73 -5.75 7.90
C ILE A 96 -16.47 -6.32 6.51
N ARG A 97 -16.07 -7.60 6.44
CA ARG A 97 -15.96 -8.36 5.18
C ARG A 97 -16.27 -9.84 5.41
N ASP A 98 -16.20 -10.64 4.36
CA ASP A 98 -16.17 -12.11 4.43
C ASP A 98 -14.94 -12.66 3.70
N ASP A 99 -14.81 -13.98 3.66
CA ASP A 99 -13.70 -14.66 2.99
C ASP A 99 -13.88 -14.80 1.47
N GLN A 100 -15.00 -14.32 0.91
CA GLN A 100 -15.33 -14.46 -0.51
C GLN A 100 -14.90 -13.25 -1.34
N ARG A 101 -15.03 -12.04 -0.80
CA ARG A 101 -14.63 -10.80 -1.49
C ARG A 101 -14.00 -9.79 -0.54
N GLY A 102 -12.82 -9.29 -0.91
CA GLY A 102 -12.12 -8.18 -0.26
C GLY A 102 -12.12 -6.89 -1.09
N GLY A 103 -11.27 -5.94 -0.72
CA GLY A 103 -11.13 -4.63 -1.33
C GLY A 103 -12.36 -3.76 -1.12
N TRP A 104 -12.77 -3.09 -2.20
CA TRP A 104 -13.96 -2.23 -2.28
C TRP A 104 -15.29 -2.88 -1.84
N TRP A 105 -15.31 -4.20 -1.64
CA TRP A 105 -16.46 -4.98 -1.18
C TRP A 105 -16.58 -5.09 0.34
N GLY A 106 -15.61 -4.55 1.11
CA GLY A 106 -15.72 -4.39 2.56
C GLY A 106 -16.53 -3.15 2.94
N THR A 107 -17.15 -3.15 4.11
CA THR A 107 -17.82 -1.97 4.69
C THR A 107 -17.00 -1.47 5.87
N HIS A 108 -16.76 -0.16 5.95
CA HIS A 108 -16.18 0.51 7.11
C HIS A 108 -17.25 1.37 7.77
N GLY A 109 -17.31 1.40 9.09
CA GLY A 109 -18.32 2.19 9.79
C GLY A 109 -18.03 2.39 11.27
N ILE A 110 -18.63 3.43 11.84
CA ILE A 110 -18.53 3.76 13.26
C ILE A 110 -19.61 3.00 14.03
N VAL A 111 -19.24 2.37 15.13
CA VAL A 111 -20.18 1.75 16.08
C VAL A 111 -20.98 2.87 16.77
N GLU A 112 -22.26 2.99 16.43
CA GLU A 112 -23.14 4.00 17.04
C GLU A 112 -23.79 3.46 18.32
N GLN A 113 -24.29 2.23 18.27
CA GLN A 113 -25.00 1.59 19.37
C GLN A 113 -24.63 0.12 19.49
N ILE A 114 -24.60 -0.36 20.74
CA ILE A 114 -24.45 -1.77 21.07
C ILE A 114 -25.65 -2.18 21.94
N ASP A 115 -26.39 -3.19 21.49
CA ASP A 115 -27.49 -3.81 22.26
C ASP A 115 -27.28 -5.33 22.33
N GLY A 116 -26.78 -5.79 23.48
CA GLY A 116 -26.37 -7.18 23.67
C GLY A 116 -25.30 -7.62 22.67
N ARG A 117 -25.72 -8.37 21.64
CA ARG A 117 -24.86 -8.86 20.54
C ARG A 117 -25.04 -8.10 19.22
N GLN A 118 -25.96 -7.14 19.20
CA GLN A 118 -26.26 -6.34 18.02
C GLN A 118 -25.45 -5.06 18.03
N ILE A 119 -24.96 -4.67 16.85
CA ILE A 119 -24.25 -3.43 16.61
C ILE A 119 -24.95 -2.68 15.50
N THR A 120 -25.24 -1.41 15.74
CA THR A 120 -25.67 -0.46 14.71
C THR A 120 -24.47 0.36 14.25
N LEU A 121 -24.23 0.39 12.94
CA LEU A 121 -23.15 1.14 12.30
C LEU A 121 -23.63 2.46 11.71
N SER A 122 -22.75 3.45 11.65
CA SER A 122 -22.98 4.68 10.88
C SER A 122 -23.17 4.42 9.38
N ALA A 123 -22.42 3.47 8.82
CA ALA A 123 -22.47 3.12 7.41
C ALA A 123 -23.49 2.02 7.10
N LYS A 124 -24.02 2.07 5.87
CA LYS A 124 -24.81 0.97 5.29
C LYS A 124 -23.89 -0.09 4.69
N PHE A 125 -24.25 -1.37 4.82
CA PHE A 125 -23.51 -2.45 4.15
C PHE A 125 -23.57 -2.28 2.64
N ASN A 126 -22.41 -2.22 1.98
CA ASN A 126 -22.29 -2.10 0.52
C ASN A 126 -22.80 -3.34 -0.24
N ARG A 127 -22.85 -4.50 0.44
CA ARG A 127 -23.38 -5.77 -0.07
C ARG A 127 -24.01 -6.61 1.02
N ALA A 128 -24.62 -7.73 0.62
CA ALA A 128 -24.97 -8.78 1.56
C ALA A 128 -23.71 -9.54 2.01
N LEU A 129 -23.69 -9.93 3.28
CA LEU A 129 -22.66 -10.78 3.87
C LEU A 129 -23.34 -11.92 4.60
N TYR A 130 -22.80 -13.13 4.48
CA TYR A 130 -23.42 -14.33 5.02
C TYR A 130 -22.56 -14.93 6.13
N ALA A 131 -23.20 -15.39 7.21
CA ALA A 131 -22.52 -16.00 8.34
C ALA A 131 -21.80 -17.31 7.94
N LYS A 132 -22.33 -18.04 6.95
CA LYS A 132 -21.70 -19.24 6.39
C LYS A 132 -20.35 -18.94 5.72
N ASP A 133 -20.17 -17.72 5.21
CA ASP A 133 -18.97 -17.28 4.49
C ASP A 133 -17.92 -16.67 5.43
N LYS A 134 -18.07 -16.94 6.74
CA LYS A 134 -17.20 -16.40 7.81
C LYS A 134 -17.11 -14.88 7.80
N ALA A 135 -18.23 -14.21 7.54
CA ALA A 135 -18.30 -12.76 7.66
C ALA A 135 -17.82 -12.31 9.05
N THR A 136 -16.91 -11.35 9.09
CA THR A 136 -16.21 -10.89 10.29
C THR A 136 -16.24 -9.37 10.39
N ALA A 137 -16.37 -8.90 11.63
CA ALA A 137 -16.12 -7.52 12.02
C ALA A 137 -14.72 -7.42 12.65
N ILE A 138 -13.99 -6.35 12.35
CA ILE A 138 -12.63 -6.12 12.82
C ILE A 138 -12.44 -4.69 13.31
N SER A 139 -11.67 -4.48 14.37
CA SER A 139 -11.33 -3.13 14.85
C SER A 139 -10.13 -2.51 14.12
N LEU A 140 -10.07 -2.69 12.80
CA LEU A 140 -9.06 -2.12 11.93
C LEU A 140 -9.74 -1.13 10.99
N PHE A 141 -9.07 -0.02 10.72
CA PHE A 141 -9.52 1.12 9.93
C PHE A 141 -8.25 1.90 9.52
N PRO A 142 -8.24 2.69 8.44
CA PRO A 142 -7.10 3.55 8.13
C PRO A 142 -6.78 4.54 9.26
N ALA A 143 -5.51 4.76 9.59
CA ALA A 143 -5.19 5.80 10.57
C ALA A 143 -5.58 7.19 10.04
N ILE A 144 -5.26 7.45 8.77
CA ILE A 144 -5.62 8.66 8.04
C ILE A 144 -6.35 8.27 6.75
N THR A 145 -7.44 8.99 6.45
CA THR A 145 -8.19 8.81 5.20
C THR A 145 -8.64 10.14 4.61
N ALA A 146 -8.88 10.15 3.30
CA ALA A 146 -9.54 11.23 2.58
C ALA A 146 -10.21 10.66 1.32
N GLU A 147 -11.35 11.23 0.92
CA GLU A 147 -12.09 10.79 -0.26
C GLU A 147 -12.57 12.00 -1.09
N ASP A 148 -12.18 12.04 -2.35
CA ASP A 148 -12.51 13.11 -3.32
C ASP A 148 -12.09 14.53 -2.85
N GLU A 149 -10.93 14.60 -2.21
CA GLU A 149 -10.38 15.86 -1.67
C GLU A 149 -9.21 16.39 -2.52
N THR A 150 -8.91 17.69 -2.40
CA THR A 150 -7.84 18.35 -3.15
C THR A 150 -6.93 19.19 -2.27
N ASP A 151 -5.66 19.30 -2.64
CA ASP A 151 -4.68 20.19 -1.99
C ASP A 151 -4.50 19.90 -0.49
N LEU A 152 -4.42 18.61 -0.13
CA LEU A 152 -4.11 18.16 1.23
C LEU A 152 -2.64 17.78 1.38
N SER A 153 -2.11 17.87 2.60
CA SER A 153 -0.78 17.35 2.91
C SER A 153 -0.70 16.62 4.24
N LEU A 154 0.10 15.57 4.27
CA LEU A 154 0.40 14.75 5.45
C LEU A 154 1.92 14.74 5.62
N SER A 155 2.44 15.17 6.76
CA SER A 155 3.89 15.18 6.94
C SER A 155 4.42 15.06 8.35
N ASN A 156 5.64 14.52 8.47
CA ASN A 156 6.47 14.53 9.68
C ASN A 156 5.83 13.80 10.87
N PHE A 157 5.34 12.58 10.69
CA PHE A 157 4.82 11.76 11.80
C PHE A 157 4.99 10.26 11.54
N THR A 158 4.84 9.48 12.60
CA THR A 158 4.86 8.03 12.59
C THR A 158 3.45 7.48 12.78
N ILE A 159 3.07 6.45 12.01
CA ILE A 159 1.89 5.61 12.26
C ILE A 159 2.37 4.23 12.70
N GLN A 160 1.81 3.72 13.79
CA GLN A 160 2.22 2.47 14.43
C GLN A 160 1.03 1.53 14.60
N GLY A 161 1.09 0.40 13.91
CA GLY A 161 0.21 -0.73 14.14
C GLY A 161 0.58 -1.51 15.40
N PRO A 162 -0.21 -2.52 15.79
CA PRO A 162 0.09 -3.35 16.94
C PRO A 162 1.25 -4.29 16.61
N ARG A 163 2.36 -4.15 17.35
CA ARG A 163 3.54 -5.01 17.21
C ARG A 163 3.15 -6.49 17.22
N ARG A 164 3.79 -7.27 16.34
CA ARG A 164 3.60 -8.73 16.23
C ARG A 164 2.16 -9.12 15.90
N TYR A 165 1.47 -8.33 15.08
CA TYR A 165 0.21 -8.77 14.50
C TYR A 165 0.41 -10.09 13.73
N LYS A 166 -0.26 -11.17 14.16
CA LYS A 166 -0.21 -12.51 13.52
C LYS A 166 -1.52 -12.87 12.82
N GLY A 167 -2.45 -11.93 12.71
CA GLY A 167 -3.71 -12.20 12.03
C GLY A 167 -3.51 -12.30 10.52
N LYS A 168 -4.46 -12.94 9.85
CA LYS A 168 -4.47 -13.08 8.37
C LYS A 168 -5.31 -12.00 7.69
N TRP A 169 -5.59 -10.90 8.37
CA TRP A 169 -6.33 -9.81 7.75
C TRP A 169 -5.39 -9.01 6.86
N TRP A 170 -5.77 -8.82 5.61
CA TRP A 170 -5.07 -7.95 4.67
C TRP A 170 -6.06 -7.50 3.59
N ASP A 171 -6.17 -6.19 3.39
CA ASP A 171 -7.03 -5.54 2.39
C ASP A 171 -6.64 -4.06 2.27
N PHE A 172 -6.36 -3.57 1.05
CA PHE A 172 -5.85 -2.21 0.82
C PHE A 172 -6.77 -1.10 1.33
N THR A 173 -8.07 -1.35 1.50
CA THR A 173 -8.99 -0.36 2.07
C THR A 173 -8.75 -0.09 3.56
N TYR A 174 -7.88 -0.89 4.20
CA TYR A 174 -7.43 -0.78 5.58
C TYR A 174 -5.99 -0.29 5.70
N SER A 175 -5.41 0.27 4.63
CA SER A 175 -4.05 0.83 4.65
C SER A 175 -3.87 1.85 5.77
N ALA A 176 -2.65 2.03 6.31
CA ALA A 176 -2.42 3.02 7.38
C ALA A 176 -2.80 4.44 6.93
N ILE A 177 -2.41 4.78 5.70
CA ILE A 177 -2.96 5.92 4.96
C ILE A 177 -3.73 5.36 3.78
N HIS A 178 -5.00 5.73 3.65
CA HIS A 178 -5.83 5.34 2.52
C HIS A 178 -6.47 6.59 1.90
N LEU A 179 -5.93 7.05 0.77
CA LEU A 179 -6.49 8.19 0.03
C LEU A 179 -7.27 7.68 -1.17
N VAL A 180 -8.47 8.22 -1.39
CA VAL A 180 -9.33 7.82 -2.51
C VAL A 180 -9.73 9.05 -3.32
N LEU A 181 -9.61 9.00 -4.65
CA LEU A 181 -10.02 10.10 -5.56
C LEU A 181 -9.36 11.47 -5.27
N CYS A 182 -8.28 11.48 -4.48
CA CYS A 182 -7.65 12.73 -4.08
C CYS A 182 -6.81 13.33 -5.21
N ARG A 183 -6.70 14.67 -5.23
CA ARG A 183 -5.90 15.41 -6.22
C ARG A 183 -4.90 16.34 -5.54
N ARG A 184 -3.70 16.50 -6.12
CA ARG A 184 -2.66 17.40 -5.58
C ARG A 184 -2.34 17.13 -4.10
N ALA A 185 -2.41 15.87 -3.69
CA ALA A 185 -2.14 15.43 -2.33
C ALA A 185 -0.63 15.20 -2.15
N ARG A 186 -0.11 15.50 -0.97
CA ARG A 186 1.30 15.27 -0.63
C ARG A 186 1.43 14.47 0.66
N VAL A 187 2.15 13.35 0.61
CA VAL A 187 2.53 12.56 1.79
C VAL A 187 4.05 12.58 1.87
N MET A 188 4.59 13.21 2.91
CA MET A 188 6.02 13.53 2.99
C MET A 188 6.59 13.20 4.37
N ASN A 189 7.70 12.45 4.43
CA ASN A 189 8.35 12.14 5.71
C ASN A 189 7.38 11.51 6.73
N VAL A 190 6.61 10.51 6.27
CA VAL A 190 5.74 9.70 7.11
C VAL A 190 6.31 8.30 7.22
N THR A 191 6.36 7.76 8.43
CA THR A 191 6.84 6.39 8.67
C THR A 191 5.69 5.52 9.18
N VAL A 192 5.49 4.35 8.59
CA VAL A 192 4.50 3.35 9.01
C VAL A 192 5.22 2.10 9.51
N PHE A 193 4.85 1.62 10.71
CA PHE A 193 5.37 0.40 11.30
C PHE A 193 4.26 -0.59 11.63
N ASP A 194 4.51 -1.88 11.37
CA ASP A 194 3.71 -3.02 11.83
C ASP A 194 2.21 -2.90 11.50
N TRP A 195 1.86 -2.24 10.39
CA TRP A 195 0.45 -2.02 10.09
C TRP A 195 -0.23 -3.33 9.68
N PRO A 196 -1.42 -3.69 10.20
CA PRO A 196 -2.10 -4.95 9.86
C PRO A 196 -2.63 -5.07 8.43
N SER A 197 -2.26 -4.15 7.54
CA SER A 197 -2.61 -4.16 6.11
C SER A 197 -1.49 -3.45 5.35
N ASP A 198 -1.77 -2.75 4.25
CA ASP A 198 -0.76 -1.97 3.54
C ASP A 198 -0.31 -0.74 4.34
N GLY A 199 0.88 -0.22 4.04
CA GLY A 199 1.39 1.01 4.63
C GLY A 199 0.67 2.25 4.09
N ILE A 200 1.01 2.67 2.87
CA ILE A 200 0.45 3.88 2.25
C ILE A 200 -0.23 3.51 0.93
N GLY A 201 -1.56 3.60 0.91
CA GLY A 201 -2.40 3.32 -0.26
C GLY A 201 -3.04 4.60 -0.83
N VAL A 202 -2.96 4.76 -2.15
CA VAL A 202 -3.58 5.89 -2.87
C VAL A 202 -4.34 5.33 -4.08
N GLN A 203 -5.66 5.34 -4.00
CA GLN A 203 -6.52 4.73 -5.00
C GLN A 203 -7.31 5.78 -5.77
N ARG A 204 -7.24 5.74 -7.11
CA ARG A 204 -7.83 6.77 -8.00
C ARG A 204 -7.26 8.16 -7.72
N GLY A 205 -7.68 9.15 -8.52
CA GLY A 205 -7.24 10.53 -8.36
C GLY A 205 -6.02 10.83 -9.22
N ALA A 206 -5.36 11.97 -8.96
CA ALA A 206 -4.22 12.39 -9.77
C ALA A 206 -3.28 13.37 -9.07
N ASP A 207 -2.06 13.51 -9.60
CA ASP A 207 -1.10 14.53 -9.17
C ASP A 207 -0.72 14.38 -7.69
N VAL A 208 -0.60 13.13 -7.23
CA VAL A 208 -0.24 12.78 -5.84
C VAL A 208 1.25 12.56 -5.73
N GLN A 209 1.87 13.13 -4.68
CA GLN A 209 3.27 12.89 -4.35
C GLN A 209 3.36 12.13 -3.02
N VAL A 210 4.05 10.99 -3.03
CA VAL A 210 4.45 10.24 -1.83
C VAL A 210 5.97 10.16 -1.81
N SER A 211 6.61 10.89 -0.91
CA SER A 211 8.06 11.00 -0.93
C SER A 211 8.69 10.99 0.45
N GLN A 212 9.91 10.47 0.54
CA GLN A 212 10.66 10.40 1.81
C GLN A 212 9.89 9.62 2.88
N CYS A 213 9.00 8.72 2.49
CA CYS A 213 8.17 7.93 3.39
C CYS A 213 8.76 6.55 3.60
N GLN A 214 8.37 5.91 4.69
CA GLN A 214 8.84 4.57 5.02
C GLN A 214 7.68 3.66 5.42
N ALA A 215 7.71 2.41 4.99
CA ALA A 215 6.78 1.36 5.37
C ALA A 215 7.55 0.11 5.80
N HIS A 216 7.44 -0.23 7.07
CA HIS A 216 8.23 -1.28 7.72
C HIS A 216 7.32 -2.35 8.31
N SER A 217 7.54 -3.59 7.90
CA SER A 217 6.87 -4.76 8.48
C SER A 217 5.34 -4.65 8.48
N CYS A 218 4.77 -3.95 7.50
CA CYS A 218 3.33 -3.98 7.25
C CYS A 218 2.94 -5.40 6.81
N ALA A 219 1.77 -5.89 7.23
CA ALA A 219 1.31 -7.22 6.87
C ALA A 219 1.00 -7.35 5.36
N GLY A 220 0.65 -6.22 4.73
CA GLY A 220 0.40 -6.10 3.29
C GLY A 220 1.59 -5.53 2.52
N HIS A 221 1.31 -4.73 1.50
CA HIS A 221 2.30 -3.99 0.73
C HIS A 221 2.85 -2.78 1.51
N GLY A 222 4.06 -2.33 1.19
CA GLY A 222 4.59 -1.08 1.75
C GLY A 222 3.84 0.14 1.18
N PHE A 223 3.89 0.29 -0.14
CA PHE A 223 3.26 1.37 -0.90
C PHE A 223 2.36 0.81 -1.99
N HIS A 224 1.20 1.43 -2.21
CA HIS A 224 0.17 0.88 -3.08
C HIS A 224 -0.55 1.99 -3.86
N PRO A 225 -0.02 2.46 -5.00
CA PRO A 225 -0.82 3.18 -6.00
C PRO A 225 -1.81 2.23 -6.68
N GLY A 226 -3.06 2.66 -6.84
CA GLY A 226 -4.01 1.79 -7.52
C GLY A 226 -5.27 2.41 -8.08
N THR A 227 -6.06 1.54 -8.71
CA THR A 227 -7.41 1.79 -9.19
C THR A 227 -7.51 3.04 -10.07
N GLY A 228 -6.62 3.20 -11.07
CA GLY A 228 -6.70 4.36 -11.98
C GLY A 228 -6.02 5.64 -11.46
N LEU A 229 -5.07 5.54 -10.53
CA LEU A 229 -4.28 6.70 -10.10
C LEU A 229 -3.42 7.22 -11.26
N ALA A 230 -3.49 8.51 -11.54
CA ALA A 230 -2.78 9.14 -12.65
C ALA A 230 -1.70 10.11 -12.18
N ARG A 231 -0.60 10.25 -12.93
CA ARG A 231 0.41 11.31 -12.73
C ARG A 231 0.92 11.40 -11.28
N SER A 232 1.16 10.25 -10.65
CA SER A 232 1.66 10.19 -9.28
C SER A 232 3.17 10.04 -9.24
N VAL A 233 3.81 10.63 -8.23
CA VAL A 233 5.25 10.56 -8.01
C VAL A 233 5.52 9.91 -6.68
N TRP A 234 6.24 8.79 -6.72
CA TRP A 234 6.67 8.02 -5.58
C TRP A 234 8.19 8.02 -5.57
N SER A 235 8.81 8.79 -4.66
CA SER A 235 10.26 8.96 -4.68
C SER A 235 10.93 8.97 -3.31
N GLN A 236 12.16 8.48 -3.23
CA GLN A 236 12.93 8.45 -1.98
C GLN A 236 12.20 7.69 -0.86
N ASN A 237 11.48 6.63 -1.20
CA ASN A 237 10.72 5.84 -0.26
C ASN A 237 11.48 4.59 0.18
N ILE A 238 11.18 4.09 1.37
CA ILE A 238 11.79 2.89 1.94
C ILE A 238 10.69 1.89 2.29
N GLY A 239 10.65 0.74 1.61
CA GLY A 239 9.72 -0.35 1.91
C GLY A 239 10.49 -1.60 2.33
N VAL A 240 10.48 -1.92 3.63
CA VAL A 240 11.31 -3.00 4.18
C VAL A 240 10.48 -4.02 4.95
N GLY A 241 10.71 -5.30 4.67
CA GLY A 241 10.16 -6.39 5.46
C GLY A 241 8.64 -6.49 5.43
N ASN A 242 7.98 -5.91 4.42
CA ASN A 242 6.52 -5.97 4.30
C ASN A 242 6.07 -7.36 3.84
N GLY A 243 4.88 -7.81 4.23
CA GLY A 243 4.38 -9.15 3.90
C GLY A 243 4.05 -9.34 2.42
N GLY A 244 3.69 -8.27 1.72
CA GLY A 244 3.52 -8.22 0.27
C GLY A 244 4.76 -7.68 -0.44
N ASP A 245 4.56 -6.94 -1.52
CA ASP A 245 5.62 -6.18 -2.20
C ASP A 245 6.04 -4.91 -1.42
N GLY A 246 7.27 -4.46 -1.64
CA GLY A 246 7.70 -3.14 -1.15
C GLY A 246 6.88 -2.02 -1.77
N PHE A 247 6.65 -2.10 -3.07
CA PHE A 247 5.77 -1.23 -3.85
C PHE A 247 4.90 -2.05 -4.79
N PHE A 248 3.60 -1.80 -4.82
CA PHE A 248 2.66 -2.56 -5.65
C PHE A 248 1.80 -1.66 -6.54
N PHE A 249 1.95 -1.82 -7.86
CA PHE A 249 1.05 -1.22 -8.83
C PHE A 249 -0.25 -2.02 -8.93
N CYS A 250 -1.40 -1.33 -8.93
CA CYS A 250 -2.70 -1.99 -8.96
C CYS A 250 -3.68 -1.35 -9.94
N ALA A 251 -3.81 -1.94 -11.14
CA ALA A 251 -4.92 -1.74 -12.07
C ALA A 251 -5.18 -0.28 -12.52
N ARG A 252 -4.81 -0.01 -13.78
CA ARG A 252 -4.96 1.25 -14.51
C ARG A 252 -4.17 2.43 -13.94
N VAL A 253 -3.15 2.21 -13.12
CA VAL A 253 -2.19 3.27 -12.74
C VAL A 253 -1.43 3.72 -13.98
N HIS A 254 -1.35 5.02 -14.23
CA HIS A 254 -0.73 5.51 -15.45
C HIS A 254 0.00 6.82 -15.30
N HIS A 255 0.99 7.05 -16.18
CA HIS A 255 1.80 8.27 -16.22
C HIS A 255 2.47 8.57 -14.88
N SER A 256 2.75 7.53 -14.08
CA SER A 256 3.27 7.65 -12.73
C SER A 256 4.72 7.20 -12.65
N THR A 257 5.45 7.69 -11.66
CA THR A 257 6.87 7.41 -11.48
C THR A 257 7.13 6.82 -10.11
N CYS A 258 7.85 5.70 -10.06
CA CYS A 258 8.46 5.15 -8.86
C CYS A 258 9.99 5.27 -9.00
N SER A 259 10.62 6.08 -8.15
CA SER A 259 12.01 6.49 -8.34
C SER A 259 12.83 6.58 -7.05
N ASP A 260 14.15 6.44 -7.15
CA ASP A 260 15.11 6.73 -6.07
C ASP A 260 14.75 6.04 -4.73
N SER A 261 14.12 4.87 -4.77
CA SER A 261 13.54 4.21 -3.59
C SER A 261 14.23 2.89 -3.28
N VAL A 262 14.12 2.43 -2.03
CA VAL A 262 14.71 1.17 -1.56
C VAL A 262 13.58 0.24 -1.13
N PHE A 263 13.50 -0.92 -1.79
CA PHE A 263 12.51 -1.96 -1.50
C PHE A 263 13.23 -3.27 -1.21
N SER A 264 13.36 -3.62 0.07
CA SER A 264 14.13 -4.78 0.49
C SER A 264 13.43 -5.71 1.46
N GLU A 265 13.82 -6.99 1.44
CA GLU A 265 13.35 -8.00 2.39
C GLU A 265 11.82 -8.21 2.40
N ASN A 266 11.12 -7.81 1.33
CA ASN A 266 9.67 -7.93 1.26
C ASN A 266 9.25 -9.36 0.88
N GLY A 267 8.05 -9.74 1.32
CA GLY A 267 7.48 -11.08 1.21
C GLY A 267 7.13 -11.50 -0.22
N LEU A 268 7.11 -10.56 -1.17
CA LEU A 268 6.94 -10.80 -2.60
C LEU A 268 8.10 -10.15 -3.38
N ALA A 269 7.82 -9.15 -4.21
CA ALA A 269 8.84 -8.42 -4.95
C ALA A 269 9.26 -7.13 -4.25
N GLY A 270 10.38 -6.54 -4.69
CA GLY A 270 10.68 -5.14 -4.37
C GLY A 270 9.61 -4.22 -4.95
N ILE A 271 9.38 -4.35 -6.26
CA ILE A 271 8.30 -3.67 -6.99
C ILE A 271 7.50 -4.74 -7.74
N GLY A 272 6.19 -4.84 -7.47
CA GLY A 272 5.32 -5.86 -8.05
C GLY A 272 4.09 -5.30 -8.75
N GLY A 273 3.44 -6.13 -9.56
CA GLY A 273 2.20 -5.79 -10.23
C GLY A 273 2.35 -4.80 -11.38
N VAL A 274 3.58 -4.53 -11.84
CA VAL A 274 3.81 -3.56 -12.91
C VAL A 274 3.04 -3.98 -14.17
N ALA A 275 2.33 -3.04 -14.80
CA ALA A 275 1.44 -3.22 -15.95
C ALA A 275 0.12 -3.98 -15.68
N ARG A 276 -0.02 -4.64 -14.52
CA ARG A 276 -1.12 -5.57 -14.26
C ARG A 276 -2.46 -4.86 -14.19
N GLY A 277 -3.40 -5.31 -15.02
CA GLY A 277 -4.75 -4.75 -15.02
C GLY A 277 -4.83 -3.42 -15.76
N GLY A 278 -3.95 -3.21 -16.74
CA GLY A 278 -3.96 -2.08 -17.66
C GLY A 278 -3.19 -0.86 -17.15
N ASP A 279 -2.21 -1.04 -16.26
CA ASP A 279 -1.28 0.04 -15.93
C ASP A 279 -0.42 0.33 -17.16
N HIS A 280 -0.19 1.60 -17.50
CA HIS A 280 0.52 1.98 -18.75
C HIS A 280 1.26 3.31 -18.59
N HIS A 281 2.33 3.50 -19.36
CA HIS A 281 3.15 4.72 -19.37
C HIS A 281 3.74 5.06 -17.99
N ASN A 282 4.07 4.06 -17.17
CA ASN A 282 4.75 4.30 -15.89
C ASN A 282 6.26 4.17 -16.05
N ILE A 283 6.97 4.87 -15.17
CA ILE A 283 8.43 4.90 -15.13
C ILE A 283 8.87 4.33 -13.77
N ILE A 284 9.71 3.30 -13.83
CA ILE A 284 10.33 2.66 -12.67
C ILE A 284 11.82 2.89 -12.81
N SER A 285 12.36 3.89 -12.09
CA SER A 285 13.72 4.35 -12.30
C SER A 285 14.58 4.41 -11.04
N ASP A 286 15.85 4.03 -11.12
CA ASP A 286 16.84 4.33 -10.08
C ASP A 286 16.49 3.78 -8.69
N ASN A 287 15.73 2.68 -8.63
CA ASN A 287 15.38 2.01 -7.37
C ASN A 287 16.38 0.92 -7.02
N VAL A 288 16.46 0.60 -5.73
CA VAL A 288 17.18 -0.57 -5.21
C VAL A 288 16.16 -1.61 -4.76
N CYS A 289 16.07 -2.72 -5.48
CA CYS A 289 15.25 -3.87 -5.10
C CYS A 289 16.15 -5.02 -4.64
N SER A 290 16.19 -5.30 -3.34
CA SER A 290 17.16 -6.26 -2.79
C SER A 290 16.61 -7.25 -1.78
N TYR A 291 17.13 -8.48 -1.78
CA TYR A 291 16.78 -9.51 -0.79
C TYR A 291 15.28 -9.78 -0.64
N ASN A 292 14.47 -9.51 -1.67
CA ASN A 292 13.05 -9.82 -1.63
C ASN A 292 12.84 -11.33 -1.84
N GLN A 293 11.74 -11.86 -1.29
CA GLN A 293 11.43 -13.28 -1.34
C GLN A 293 11.32 -13.80 -2.78
N LYS A 294 10.84 -12.97 -3.72
CA LYS A 294 10.67 -13.33 -5.13
C LYS A 294 11.51 -12.43 -6.04
N TRP A 295 10.86 -11.63 -6.87
CA TRP A 295 11.52 -10.82 -7.90
C TRP A 295 12.11 -9.53 -7.31
N GLY A 296 13.07 -8.93 -7.99
CA GLY A 296 13.39 -7.51 -7.75
C GLY A 296 12.25 -6.64 -8.28
N ILE A 297 11.92 -6.83 -9.56
CA ILE A 297 10.78 -6.19 -10.23
C ILE A 297 9.95 -7.26 -10.95
N GLU A 298 8.65 -7.29 -10.68
CA GLU A 298 7.67 -8.11 -11.42
C GLU A 298 6.78 -7.24 -12.31
N ALA A 299 6.93 -7.41 -13.63
CA ALA A 299 6.03 -6.85 -14.63
C ALA A 299 5.25 -7.97 -15.34
N THR A 300 3.94 -7.79 -15.44
CA THR A 300 3.03 -8.85 -15.86
C THR A 300 1.78 -8.32 -16.57
N ARG A 301 1.46 -8.92 -17.71
CA ARG A 301 0.18 -8.74 -18.46
C ARG A 301 -0.15 -7.29 -18.75
N GLY A 302 0.74 -6.63 -19.49
CA GLY A 302 0.51 -5.27 -19.97
C GLY A 302 1.69 -4.73 -20.77
N ASP A 303 1.73 -3.43 -20.96
CA ASP A 303 2.62 -2.81 -21.93
C ASP A 303 3.09 -1.41 -21.53
N GLU A 304 3.98 -0.85 -22.35
CA GLU A 304 4.37 0.57 -22.32
C GLU A 304 4.93 1.04 -20.97
N GLN A 305 5.76 0.21 -20.35
CA GLN A 305 6.52 0.55 -19.15
C GLN A 305 7.96 0.93 -19.50
N VAL A 306 8.53 1.82 -18.69
CA VAL A 306 9.97 2.12 -18.71
C VAL A 306 10.58 1.64 -17.40
N ILE A 307 11.43 0.62 -17.45
CA ILE A 307 12.17 0.07 -16.31
C ILE A 307 13.65 0.38 -16.52
N THR A 308 14.16 1.38 -15.81
CA THR A 308 15.47 1.97 -16.13
C THR A 308 16.36 2.22 -14.91
N GLY A 309 17.67 1.99 -15.04
CA GLY A 309 18.63 2.43 -14.00
C GLY A 309 18.49 1.75 -12.63
N ASN A 310 17.71 0.68 -12.49
CA ASN A 310 17.46 0.05 -11.20
C ASN A 310 18.63 -0.87 -10.81
N LEU A 311 18.92 -0.94 -9.51
CA LEU A 311 19.82 -1.93 -8.90
C LEU A 311 19.00 -3.09 -8.33
N ILE A 312 19.21 -4.28 -8.87
CA ILE A 312 18.48 -5.49 -8.53
C ILE A 312 19.45 -6.52 -7.93
N LEU A 313 19.38 -6.68 -6.61
CA LEU A 313 20.43 -7.35 -5.85
C LEU A 313 19.90 -8.52 -5.03
N SER A 314 20.42 -9.72 -5.26
CA SER A 314 20.26 -10.84 -4.30
C SER A 314 18.81 -11.16 -3.95
N ASN A 315 17.87 -11.07 -4.91
CA ASN A 315 16.48 -11.47 -4.70
C ASN A 315 16.32 -13.00 -4.82
N SER A 316 15.09 -13.49 -4.99
CA SER A 316 14.75 -14.92 -5.07
C SER A 316 15.03 -15.68 -3.77
N GLN A 317 14.84 -15.01 -2.62
CA GLN A 317 15.18 -15.55 -1.29
C GLN A 317 14.28 -16.73 -0.85
N GLU A 318 13.02 -16.78 -1.29
CA GLU A 318 12.09 -17.89 -0.97
C GLU A 318 12.56 -19.20 -1.57
N LYS A 319 13.09 -19.14 -2.79
CA LYS A 319 13.59 -20.30 -3.54
C LYS A 319 14.66 -19.85 -4.53
N ALA A 320 15.92 -20.17 -4.23
CA ALA A 320 17.04 -19.85 -5.09
C ALA A 320 16.82 -20.30 -6.54
N GLY A 321 17.08 -19.39 -7.49
CA GLY A 321 16.96 -19.60 -8.93
C GLY A 321 15.53 -19.76 -9.47
N ALA A 322 14.50 -19.57 -8.65
CA ALA A 322 13.11 -19.69 -9.11
C ALA A 322 12.54 -18.37 -9.65
N TYR A 323 13.13 -17.23 -9.28
CA TYR A 323 12.62 -15.92 -9.62
C TYR A 323 13.74 -15.07 -10.25
N PRO A 324 13.56 -14.56 -11.48
CA PRO A 324 14.52 -13.64 -12.08
C PRO A 324 14.56 -12.31 -11.34
N GLY A 325 15.68 -11.58 -11.47
CA GLY A 325 15.79 -10.23 -10.94
C GLY A 325 14.71 -9.31 -11.51
N ILE A 326 14.51 -9.34 -12.84
CA ILE A 326 13.40 -8.65 -13.51
C ILE A 326 12.58 -9.66 -14.31
N ARG A 327 11.29 -9.78 -13.99
CA ARG A 327 10.35 -10.62 -14.74
C ARG A 327 9.55 -9.78 -15.74
N LEU A 328 9.47 -10.26 -16.98
CA LEU A 328 8.56 -9.80 -18.01
C LEU A 328 7.65 -10.99 -18.41
N HIS A 329 6.39 -10.97 -18.02
CA HIS A 329 5.44 -12.04 -18.32
C HIS A 329 4.21 -11.52 -19.04
N ASP A 330 3.92 -12.02 -20.24
CA ASP A 330 2.89 -11.48 -21.13
C ASP A 330 3.01 -9.94 -21.28
N MET A 331 4.23 -9.47 -21.55
CA MET A 331 4.57 -8.05 -21.62
C MET A 331 4.84 -7.58 -23.05
N GLU A 332 4.30 -6.43 -23.45
CA GLU A 332 4.50 -5.87 -24.80
C GLU A 332 5.05 -4.43 -24.81
N ARG A 333 5.86 -4.05 -25.82
CA ARG A 333 6.25 -2.65 -26.09
C ARG A 333 6.90 -1.93 -24.91
N ASN A 334 7.69 -2.65 -24.10
CA ASN A 334 8.39 -2.07 -22.94
C ASN A 334 9.82 -1.69 -23.26
N VAL A 335 10.36 -0.75 -22.48
CA VAL A 335 11.79 -0.43 -22.46
C VAL A 335 12.39 -0.86 -21.13
N VAL A 336 13.37 -1.77 -21.17
CA VAL A 336 14.11 -2.23 -20.00
C VAL A 336 15.59 -1.95 -20.21
N THR A 337 16.11 -0.90 -19.59
CA THR A 337 17.45 -0.41 -19.93
C THR A 337 18.29 0.09 -18.78
N GLY A 338 19.62 -0.07 -18.87
CA GLY A 338 20.54 0.51 -17.88
C GLY A 338 20.39 -0.08 -16.47
N ASN A 339 19.72 -1.22 -16.31
CA ASN A 339 19.57 -1.85 -15.01
C ASN A 339 20.83 -2.65 -14.65
N ARG A 340 21.15 -2.72 -13.37
CA ARG A 340 22.25 -3.52 -12.83
C ARG A 340 21.69 -4.65 -11.99
N LEU A 341 22.03 -5.89 -12.35
CA LEU A 341 21.55 -7.09 -11.71
C LEU A 341 22.75 -7.90 -11.20
N ALA A 342 22.77 -8.21 -9.91
CA ALA A 342 23.83 -8.99 -9.29
C ALA A 342 23.30 -9.84 -8.13
N ASP A 343 24.09 -10.81 -7.71
CA ASP A 343 23.96 -11.47 -6.41
C ASP A 343 25.29 -11.33 -5.67
N ASP A 344 25.24 -10.82 -4.45
CA ASP A 344 26.41 -10.54 -3.61
C ASP A 344 26.56 -11.51 -2.43
N GLN A 345 25.79 -12.61 -2.44
CA GLN A 345 25.86 -13.63 -1.42
C GLN A 345 26.86 -14.73 -1.81
N ASP A 346 27.49 -15.35 -0.79
CA ASP A 346 28.38 -16.51 -1.00
C ASP A 346 27.68 -17.68 -1.72
N LYS A 347 26.36 -17.80 -1.50
CA LYS A 347 25.48 -18.76 -2.17
C LYS A 347 24.41 -17.96 -2.92
N PRO A 348 24.61 -17.71 -4.22
CA PRO A 348 23.66 -16.92 -5.00
C PRO A 348 22.25 -17.49 -4.97
N THR A 349 21.26 -16.63 -4.74
CA THR A 349 19.83 -16.96 -4.83
C THR A 349 19.21 -16.38 -6.09
N GLN A 350 19.65 -15.21 -6.54
CA GLN A 350 19.28 -14.60 -7.81
C GLN A 350 20.24 -15.07 -8.89
N THR A 351 19.87 -16.13 -9.61
CA THR A 351 20.71 -16.71 -10.67
C THR A 351 20.20 -16.40 -12.09
N GLN A 352 19.05 -15.75 -12.19
CA GLN A 352 18.44 -15.31 -13.45
C GLN A 352 18.35 -13.78 -13.46
N GLY A 353 18.77 -13.15 -14.56
CA GLY A 353 18.74 -11.70 -14.73
C GLY A 353 17.37 -11.19 -15.17
N ILE A 354 17.25 -10.85 -16.45
CA ILE A 354 16.01 -10.34 -17.08
C ILE A 354 15.38 -11.47 -17.89
N PHE A 355 14.11 -11.79 -17.63
CA PHE A 355 13.48 -12.98 -18.19
C PHE A 355 12.12 -12.68 -18.80
N GLU A 356 11.99 -12.89 -20.11
CA GLU A 356 10.70 -12.93 -20.80
C GLU A 356 10.03 -14.30 -20.68
N SER A 357 8.70 -14.31 -20.60
CA SER A 357 7.91 -15.55 -20.53
C SER A 357 6.48 -15.37 -21.04
N GLY A 358 5.80 -16.47 -21.35
CA GLY A 358 4.42 -16.43 -21.86
C GLY A 358 4.35 -15.86 -23.27
N GLU A 359 3.39 -14.96 -23.50
CA GLU A 359 3.17 -14.30 -24.80
C GLU A 359 3.93 -12.97 -24.93
N THR A 360 4.97 -12.78 -24.12
CA THR A 360 5.81 -11.57 -24.13
C THR A 360 6.42 -11.33 -25.51
N ASP A 361 6.35 -10.10 -26.03
CA ASP A 361 6.91 -9.72 -27.34
C ASP A 361 7.17 -8.21 -27.45
N TYR A 362 7.85 -7.76 -28.51
CA TYR A 362 8.07 -6.34 -28.81
C TYR A 362 8.75 -5.51 -27.70
N ASN A 363 9.58 -6.12 -26.86
CA ASN A 363 10.31 -5.38 -25.82
C ASN A 363 11.72 -5.00 -26.29
N LEU A 364 12.19 -3.84 -25.84
CA LEU A 364 13.58 -3.43 -26.00
C LEU A 364 14.32 -3.58 -24.66
N ILE A 365 15.20 -4.58 -24.60
CA ILE A 365 16.02 -4.87 -23.42
C ILE A 365 17.46 -4.49 -23.74
N SER A 366 17.95 -3.36 -23.24
CA SER A 366 19.24 -2.83 -23.69
C SER A 366 20.15 -2.24 -22.62
N ASN A 367 21.46 -2.33 -22.80
CA ASN A 367 22.46 -1.71 -21.92
C ASN A 367 22.33 -2.12 -20.44
N ASN A 368 21.84 -3.33 -20.16
CA ASN A 368 21.78 -3.86 -18.80
C ASN A 368 23.10 -4.56 -18.45
N LEU A 369 23.48 -4.49 -17.18
CA LEU A 369 24.62 -5.23 -16.62
C LEU A 369 24.10 -6.33 -15.71
N CYS A 370 24.08 -7.56 -16.19
CA CYS A 370 23.87 -8.77 -15.41
C CYS A 370 25.24 -9.31 -15.01
N THR A 371 25.46 -9.62 -13.74
CA THR A 371 26.76 -10.12 -13.26
C THR A 371 26.55 -11.37 -12.43
N GLY A 372 27.25 -12.46 -12.79
CA GLY A 372 27.21 -13.72 -12.04
C GLY A 372 25.91 -14.50 -12.20
N MET A 373 25.11 -14.17 -13.21
CA MET A 373 23.84 -14.84 -13.52
C MET A 373 24.11 -16.07 -14.41
N ALA A 374 23.40 -17.18 -14.19
CA ALA A 374 23.44 -18.32 -15.10
C ALA A 374 22.82 -17.97 -16.46
N GLU A 375 21.76 -17.16 -16.44
CA GLU A 375 21.08 -16.62 -17.61
C GLU A 375 20.86 -15.12 -17.40
N GLY A 376 21.65 -14.28 -18.09
CA GLY A 376 21.60 -12.84 -17.88
C GLY A 376 20.39 -12.17 -18.53
N VAL A 377 20.08 -12.48 -19.79
CA VAL A 377 18.88 -12.01 -20.50
C VAL A 377 18.29 -13.16 -21.30
N VAL A 378 17.00 -13.45 -21.11
CA VAL A 378 16.26 -14.49 -21.86
C VAL A 378 15.08 -13.86 -22.58
N LEU A 379 15.02 -14.09 -23.90
CA LEU A 379 13.92 -13.65 -24.76
C LEU A 379 13.03 -14.84 -25.15
N VAL A 380 11.72 -14.60 -25.24
CA VAL A 380 10.77 -15.53 -25.88
C VAL A 380 9.99 -14.87 -27.01
N GLY A 381 9.91 -13.54 -27.01
CA GLY A 381 9.20 -12.77 -28.03
C GLY A 381 9.93 -12.75 -29.36
N PRO A 382 9.27 -13.11 -30.49
CA PRO A 382 9.91 -13.12 -31.81
C PRO A 382 10.36 -11.73 -32.30
N HIS A 383 9.79 -10.66 -31.77
CA HIS A 383 10.10 -9.26 -32.12
C HIS A 383 10.80 -8.51 -30.98
N SER A 384 10.96 -9.11 -29.80
CA SER A 384 11.77 -8.56 -28.73
C SER A 384 13.24 -8.50 -29.13
N ARG A 385 13.95 -7.50 -28.61
CA ARG A 385 15.37 -7.27 -28.90
C ARG A 385 16.18 -7.11 -27.63
N ALA A 386 17.32 -7.78 -27.60
CA ALA A 386 18.33 -7.64 -26.55
C ALA A 386 19.61 -7.04 -27.15
N GLU A 387 19.95 -5.80 -26.79
CA GLU A 387 21.05 -5.05 -27.43
C GLU A 387 22.00 -4.43 -26.39
N GLY A 388 23.32 -4.61 -26.53
CA GLY A 388 24.31 -3.95 -25.65
C GLY A 388 24.29 -4.39 -24.19
N ASN A 389 23.67 -5.53 -23.85
CA ASN A 389 23.69 -6.07 -22.49
C ASN A 389 25.04 -6.76 -22.20
N LEU A 390 25.56 -6.57 -20.99
CA LEU A 390 26.71 -7.27 -20.43
C LEU A 390 26.20 -8.35 -19.49
N LEU A 391 26.61 -9.61 -19.68
CA LEU A 391 26.03 -10.79 -19.00
C LEU A 391 27.01 -11.48 -18.04
#